data_AF-A0A9W8MP28-F1
#
_entry.id   AF-A0A9W8MP28-F1
#
_cell.length_a   1.000
_cell.length_b   1.000
_cell.length_c   1.000
_cell.angle_alpha   90.00
_cell.angle_beta   90.00
_cell.angle_gamma   90.00
#
_symmetry.space_group_name_H-M   'P 1'
#
loop_
_entity.id
_entity.type
_entity.pdbx_description
1 polymer ?
#
loop_
_entity_poly.entity_id
_entity_poly.type
_entity_poly.pdbx_seq_one_letter_code
_entity_poly.pdbx_strand_id
1 'polypeptide(L)'
;MSSSQQQFAYPVSSSYPAAPAEASQSTQNAAPAASSSSTTQPAATQSRQAAEEARKDRTLAEFMLMLDDYEPLIPNEVTDYYLQRVGFECEDVRLKRLLSLAAQKFVSDIAADAYQHARIRTNATGGRARVNQPLSGPGSAKDKTRTTLTMDDLSAALAEYGINSRKPEYYI
;
A
#
# COMPACT_ATOMS: atom_id res chain seq x y z
N MET A 1 -7.47 29.22 45.13
CA MET A 1 -6.52 28.11 45.40
C MET A 1 -7.25 26.78 45.25
N SER A 2 -7.10 26.10 44.12
CA SER A 2 -7.23 24.63 44.03
C SER A 2 -6.91 24.21 42.59
N SER A 3 -5.68 23.71 42.43
CA SER A 3 -5.25 22.96 41.27
C SER A 3 -5.05 21.52 41.74
N SER A 4 -5.82 20.57 41.20
CA SER A 4 -5.59 19.14 41.38
C SER A 4 -5.45 18.52 40.00
N GLN A 5 -4.19 18.45 39.54
CA GLN A 5 -3.81 17.58 38.43
C GLN A 5 -3.85 16.13 38.91
N GLN A 6 -4.49 15.27 38.12
CA GLN A 6 -4.49 13.83 38.33
C GLN A 6 -3.72 13.18 37.19
N GLN A 7 -2.61 12.54 37.54
CA GLN A 7 -1.64 11.91 36.66
C GLN A 7 -1.83 10.40 36.79
N PHE A 8 -2.21 9.72 35.71
CA PHE A 8 -2.34 8.26 35.68
C PHE A 8 -1.21 7.65 34.87
N ALA A 9 -0.40 6.83 35.55
CA ALA A 9 0.63 5.97 34.98
C ALA A 9 0.01 4.60 34.61
N TYR A 10 0.40 4.05 33.46
CA TYR A 10 0.08 2.67 33.08
C TYR A 10 1.36 1.81 33.08
N PRO A 11 1.36 0.64 33.73
CA PRO A 11 2.43 -0.34 33.56
C PRO A 11 2.15 -1.25 32.35
N VAL A 12 3.15 -1.41 31.48
CA VAL A 12 3.17 -2.45 30.43
C VAL A 12 3.57 -3.77 31.07
N SER A 13 2.71 -4.79 30.96
CA SER A 13 3.08 -6.20 31.22
C SER A 13 2.96 -6.99 29.93
N SER A 14 4.09 -7.57 29.51
CA SER A 14 4.20 -8.49 28.38
C SER A 14 4.11 -9.91 28.91
N SER A 15 3.14 -10.70 28.45
CA SER A 15 3.11 -12.14 28.69
C SER A 15 2.73 -12.90 27.42
N TYR A 16 3.68 -13.69 26.91
CA TYR A 16 3.42 -14.79 25.99
C TYR A 16 3.86 -16.11 26.67
N PRO A 17 3.10 -17.21 26.52
CA PRO A 17 3.39 -18.47 27.18
C PRO A 17 4.39 -19.32 26.37
N ALA A 18 5.30 -19.99 27.09
CA ALA A 18 6.25 -20.96 26.57
C ALA A 18 5.65 -22.38 26.53
N ALA A 19 5.95 -23.14 25.47
CA ALA A 19 5.62 -24.56 25.32
C ALA A 19 6.91 -25.43 25.38
N PRO A 20 6.79 -26.74 25.71
CA PRO A 20 7.78 -27.44 26.54
C PRO A 20 8.88 -28.17 25.76
N ALA A 21 10.03 -28.35 26.43
CA ALA A 21 11.17 -29.10 25.97
C ALA A 21 11.08 -30.58 26.41
N GLU A 22 11.25 -31.50 25.46
CA GLU A 22 11.48 -32.93 25.71
C GLU A 22 12.97 -33.28 25.59
N ALA A 23 13.35 -34.26 26.40
CA ALA A 23 14.70 -34.65 26.78
C ALA A 23 15.48 -35.41 25.70
N SER A 24 16.81 -35.38 25.80
CA SER A 24 17.67 -36.50 25.38
C SER A 24 18.97 -36.54 26.19
N GLN A 25 19.27 -37.75 26.67
CA GLN A 25 20.39 -38.17 27.51
C GLN A 25 21.57 -38.67 26.64
N SER A 26 22.73 -38.83 27.28
CA SER A 26 23.86 -39.74 26.97
C SER A 26 25.15 -39.19 26.31
N THR A 27 26.14 -38.93 27.20
CA THR A 27 27.53 -39.45 27.27
C THR A 27 28.50 -39.56 26.07
N GLN A 28 29.70 -39.03 26.34
CA GLN A 28 31.07 -39.58 26.17
C GLN A 28 32.05 -38.95 25.15
N ASN A 29 33.16 -38.48 25.74
CA ASN A 29 34.58 -38.65 25.37
C ASN A 29 35.35 -37.71 24.41
N ALA A 30 36.49 -37.26 24.98
CA ALA A 30 37.84 -37.13 24.42
C ALA A 30 38.21 -35.92 23.53
N ALA A 31 39.15 -35.11 24.05
CA ALA A 31 40.05 -34.23 23.29
C ALA A 31 41.13 -35.09 22.56
N PRO A 32 41.88 -34.61 21.53
CA PRO A 32 42.64 -33.34 21.56
C PRO A 32 42.77 -32.54 20.24
N ALA A 33 43.15 -31.26 20.42
CA ALA A 33 43.94 -30.38 19.55
C ALA A 33 43.90 -30.55 18.02
N ALA A 34 43.33 -29.54 17.33
CA ALA A 34 43.88 -29.03 16.06
C ALA A 34 43.46 -27.57 15.87
N SER A 35 44.46 -26.69 15.89
CA SER A 35 44.40 -25.30 15.44
C SER A 35 43.80 -25.21 14.04
N SER A 36 42.62 -24.60 13.93
CA SER A 36 42.04 -24.18 12.66
C SER A 36 41.64 -22.71 12.76
N SER A 37 42.36 -21.93 11.98
CA SER A 37 42.19 -20.50 11.73
C SER A 37 40.71 -20.12 11.56
N SER A 38 40.23 -19.23 12.42
CA SER A 38 38.99 -18.50 12.23
C SER A 38 39.13 -17.57 11.02
N THR A 39 38.82 -18.08 9.83
CA THR A 39 38.47 -17.25 8.69
C THR A 39 37.02 -16.80 8.89
N THR A 40 36.85 -15.64 9.51
CA THR A 40 35.57 -14.93 9.56
C THR A 40 35.23 -14.48 8.14
N GLN A 41 34.45 -15.29 7.41
CA GLN A 41 33.90 -14.89 6.11
C GLN A 41 32.62 -14.05 6.29
N PRO A 42 32.45 -12.93 5.57
CA PRO A 42 31.24 -12.11 5.57
C PRO A 42 30.21 -12.58 4.51
N ALA A 43 29.91 -13.88 4.41
CA ALA A 43 29.10 -14.44 3.31
C ALA A 43 27.59 -14.58 3.60
N ALA A 44 27.11 -14.30 4.82
CA ALA A 44 25.74 -14.62 5.24
C ALA A 44 24.65 -13.65 4.72
N THR A 45 25.01 -12.49 4.17
CA THR A 45 24.05 -11.49 3.68
C THR A 45 23.56 -11.78 2.25
N GLN A 46 24.41 -12.35 1.38
CA GLN A 46 24.06 -12.64 -0.01
C GLN A 46 23.07 -13.81 -0.14
N SER A 47 23.14 -14.82 0.74
CA SER A 47 22.24 -15.97 0.71
C SER A 47 20.81 -15.65 1.16
N ARG A 48 20.63 -14.67 2.06
CA ARG A 48 19.30 -14.20 2.49
C ARG A 48 18.58 -13.45 1.38
N GLN A 49 19.27 -12.55 0.69
CA GLN A 49 18.69 -11.77 -0.43
C GLN A 49 18.28 -12.69 -1.59
N ALA A 50 19.14 -13.62 -1.98
CA ALA A 50 18.82 -14.60 -3.03
C ALA A 50 17.62 -15.49 -2.66
N ALA A 51 17.48 -15.88 -1.40
CA ALA A 51 16.32 -16.65 -0.93
C ALA A 51 15.02 -15.84 -0.96
N GLU A 52 15.06 -14.53 -0.74
CA GLU A 52 13.91 -13.64 -0.85
C GLU A 52 13.49 -13.40 -2.31
N GLU A 53 14.45 -13.22 -3.22
CA GLU A 53 14.20 -13.10 -4.67
C GLU A 53 13.56 -14.38 -5.22
N ALA A 54 14.11 -15.55 -4.89
CA ALA A 54 13.53 -16.83 -5.30
C ALA A 54 12.09 -17.03 -4.77
N ARG A 55 11.78 -16.52 -3.57
CA ARG A 55 10.41 -16.50 -3.06
C ARG A 55 9.51 -15.57 -3.86
N LYS A 56 9.99 -14.36 -4.20
CA LYS A 56 9.27 -13.39 -5.04
C LYS A 56 8.99 -13.95 -6.43
N ASP A 57 9.97 -14.59 -7.06
CA ASP A 57 9.83 -15.21 -8.38
C ASP A 57 8.80 -16.34 -8.35
N ARG A 58 8.82 -17.17 -7.29
CA ARG A 58 7.79 -18.20 -7.10
C ARG A 58 6.39 -17.59 -6.96
N THR A 59 6.26 -16.50 -6.20
CA THR A 59 4.97 -15.81 -6.06
C THR A 59 4.53 -15.12 -7.35
N LEU A 60 5.46 -14.61 -8.16
CA LEU A 60 5.15 -14.00 -9.45
C LEU A 60 4.68 -15.05 -10.46
N ALA A 61 5.34 -16.20 -10.52
CA ALA A 61 4.92 -17.30 -11.38
C ALA A 61 3.51 -17.78 -11.01
N GLU A 62 3.22 -17.92 -9.71
CA GLU A 62 1.89 -18.25 -9.21
C GLU A 62 0.87 -17.17 -9.59
N PHE A 63 1.23 -15.89 -9.46
CA PHE A 63 0.36 -14.78 -9.86
C PHE A 63 0.09 -14.75 -11.37
N MET A 64 1.09 -15.02 -12.21
CA MET A 64 0.92 -15.13 -13.66
C MET A 64 -0.04 -16.25 -14.05
N LEU A 65 -0.02 -17.38 -13.32
CA LEU A 65 -1.00 -18.46 -13.53
C LEU A 65 -2.41 -18.02 -13.15
N MET A 66 -2.59 -17.22 -12.09
CA MET A 66 -3.91 -16.67 -11.75
C MET A 66 -4.46 -15.73 -12.83
N LEU A 67 -3.59 -15.10 -13.63
CA LEU A 67 -4.00 -14.20 -14.71
C LEU A 67 -4.56 -14.94 -15.95
N ASP A 68 -4.38 -16.25 -16.06
CA ASP A 68 -4.96 -17.04 -17.16
C ASP A 68 -6.49 -17.08 -17.12
N ASP A 69 -7.09 -17.01 -15.93
CA ASP A 69 -8.54 -17.06 -15.73
C ASP A 69 -9.15 -15.69 -15.36
N TYR A 70 -8.34 -14.66 -15.16
CA TYR A 70 -8.81 -13.32 -14.79
C TYR A 70 -9.03 -12.43 -16.03
N GLU A 71 -10.18 -11.77 -16.08
CA GLU A 71 -10.50 -10.76 -17.10
C GLU A 71 -10.51 -9.35 -16.46
N PRO A 72 -9.48 -8.51 -16.72
CA PRO A 72 -9.39 -7.17 -16.16
C PRO A 72 -10.50 -6.23 -16.67
N LEU A 73 -10.71 -5.11 -15.97
CA LEU A 73 -11.68 -4.10 -16.40
C LEU A 73 -11.31 -3.46 -17.74
N ILE A 74 -10.01 -3.34 -18.02
CA ILE A 74 -9.50 -2.81 -19.29
C ILE A 74 -9.43 -3.98 -20.29
N PRO A 75 -10.16 -3.92 -21.43
CA PRO A 75 -10.13 -4.97 -22.44
C PRO A 75 -8.75 -5.11 -23.11
N ASN A 76 -8.47 -6.30 -23.63
CA ASN A 76 -7.18 -6.64 -24.26
C ASN A 76 -6.87 -5.73 -25.45
N GLU A 77 -7.88 -5.35 -26.23
CA GLU A 77 -7.72 -4.53 -27.44
C GLU A 77 -7.20 -3.13 -27.11
N VAL A 78 -7.63 -2.58 -25.96
CA VAL A 78 -7.14 -1.28 -25.47
C VAL A 78 -5.68 -1.38 -25.09
N THR A 79 -5.31 -2.46 -24.38
CA THR A 79 -3.93 -2.71 -23.99
C THR A 79 -3.03 -2.93 -25.21
N ASP A 80 -3.49 -3.71 -26.20
CA ASP A 80 -2.78 -3.94 -27.45
C ASP A 80 -2.53 -2.65 -28.23
N TYR A 81 -3.53 -1.77 -28.32
CA TYR A 81 -3.37 -0.46 -28.95
C TYR A 81 -2.25 0.36 -28.28
N TYR A 82 -2.22 0.42 -26.94
CA TYR A 82 -1.18 1.17 -26.23
C TYR A 82 0.20 0.51 -26.31
N LEU A 83 0.26 -0.81 -26.34
CA LEU A 83 1.50 -1.58 -26.53
C LEU A 83 2.10 -1.32 -27.92
N GLN A 84 1.28 -1.40 -28.98
CA GLN A 84 1.71 -1.07 -30.34
C GLN A 84 2.16 0.39 -30.46
N ARG A 85 1.48 1.32 -29.80
CA ARG A 85 1.86 2.74 -29.79
C ARG A 85 3.25 2.99 -29.19
N VAL A 86 3.67 2.19 -28.21
CA VAL A 86 5.03 2.28 -27.64
C VAL A 86 6.06 1.42 -28.40
N GLY A 87 5.64 0.71 -29.45
CA GLY A 87 6.50 -0.17 -30.25
C GLY A 87 6.79 -1.52 -29.60
N PHE A 88 5.93 -1.98 -28.68
CA PHE A 88 6.05 -3.29 -28.04
C PHE A 88 4.91 -4.19 -28.48
N GLU A 89 5.23 -5.35 -29.04
CA GLU A 89 4.24 -6.36 -29.39
C GLU A 89 4.40 -7.56 -28.46
N CYS A 90 3.29 -8.03 -27.90
CA CYS A 90 3.29 -9.14 -26.96
C CYS A 90 2.20 -10.13 -27.36
N GLU A 91 2.55 -11.40 -27.50
CA GLU A 91 1.59 -12.47 -27.80
C GLU A 91 1.02 -13.10 -26.52
N ASP A 92 1.74 -13.03 -25.39
CA ASP A 92 1.28 -13.61 -24.12
C ASP A 92 0.14 -12.79 -23.51
N VAL A 93 -1.04 -13.39 -23.47
CA VAL A 93 -2.27 -12.79 -22.91
C VAL A 93 -2.10 -12.45 -21.43
N ARG A 94 -1.33 -13.22 -20.67
CA ARG A 94 -1.09 -12.96 -19.24
C ARG A 94 -0.33 -11.67 -19.02
N LEU A 95 0.62 -11.36 -19.90
CA LEU A 95 1.37 -10.09 -19.83
C LEU A 95 0.47 -8.89 -20.14
N LYS A 96 -0.43 -9.02 -21.12
CA LYS A 96 -1.44 -7.99 -21.42
C LYS A 96 -2.35 -7.77 -20.21
N ARG A 97 -2.81 -8.84 -19.57
CA ARG A 97 -3.67 -8.78 -18.38
C ARG A 97 -2.95 -8.24 -17.16
N LEU A 98 -1.68 -8.61 -16.96
CA LEU A 98 -0.82 -8.06 -15.91
C LEU A 98 -0.71 -6.55 -16.03
N LEU A 99 -0.38 -6.05 -17.23
CA LEU A 99 -0.24 -4.62 -17.50
C LEU A 99 -1.57 -3.89 -17.27
N SER A 100 -2.67 -4.48 -17.73
CA SER A 100 -4.03 -3.96 -17.53
C SER A 100 -4.38 -3.84 -16.04
N LEU A 101 -4.09 -4.89 -15.25
CA LEU A 101 -4.34 -4.91 -13.82
C LEU A 101 -3.45 -3.91 -13.08
N ALA A 102 -2.17 -3.79 -13.46
CA ALA A 102 -1.27 -2.80 -12.90
C ALA A 102 -1.75 -1.36 -13.14
N ALA A 103 -2.20 -1.05 -14.36
CA ALA A 103 -2.79 0.24 -14.69
C ALA A 103 -4.09 0.51 -13.92
N GLN A 104 -4.96 -0.50 -13.81
CA GLN A 104 -6.20 -0.43 -13.04
C GLN A 104 -5.92 -0.16 -11.55
N LYS A 105 -4.94 -0.87 -10.97
CA LYS A 105 -4.50 -0.63 -9.59
C LYS A 105 -3.96 0.78 -9.43
N PHE A 106 -3.08 1.22 -10.32
CA PHE A 106 -2.49 2.57 -10.26
C PHE A 106 -3.56 3.67 -10.27
N VAL A 107 -4.55 3.60 -11.16
CA VAL A 107 -5.66 4.56 -11.19
C VAL A 107 -6.53 4.45 -9.94
N SER A 108 -6.73 3.23 -9.41
CA SER A 108 -7.52 2.99 -8.20
C SER A 108 -6.87 3.61 -6.96
N ASP A 109 -5.54 3.51 -6.84
CA ASP A 109 -4.77 4.10 -5.75
C ASP A 109 -4.91 5.64 -5.77
N ILE A 110 -4.70 6.27 -6.95
CA ILE A 110 -4.89 7.73 -7.12
C ILE A 110 -6.33 8.15 -6.80
N ALA A 111 -7.33 7.38 -7.26
CA ALA A 111 -8.74 7.69 -7.00
C ALA A 111 -9.09 7.57 -5.51
N ALA A 112 -8.50 6.60 -4.80
CA ALA A 112 -8.67 6.45 -3.36
C ALA A 112 -8.09 7.64 -2.60
N ASP A 113 -6.89 8.10 -2.97
CA ASP A 113 -6.25 9.26 -2.34
C ASP A 113 -7.03 10.55 -2.63
N ALA A 114 -7.41 10.78 -3.89
CA ALA A 114 -8.24 11.93 -4.27
C ALA A 114 -9.60 11.92 -3.56
N TYR A 115 -10.21 10.75 -3.35
CA TYR A 115 -11.44 10.62 -2.58
C TYR A 115 -11.26 11.04 -1.11
N GLN A 116 -10.10 10.76 -0.49
CA GLN A 116 -9.81 11.22 0.86
C GLN A 116 -9.73 12.74 0.94
N HIS A 117 -9.03 13.39 -0.01
CA HIS A 117 -8.98 14.86 -0.10
C HIS A 117 -10.38 15.45 -0.28
N ALA A 118 -11.17 14.90 -1.22
CA ALA A 118 -12.54 15.35 -1.47
C ALA A 118 -13.42 15.23 -0.22
N ARG A 119 -13.33 14.10 0.49
CA ARG A 119 -14.10 13.84 1.72
C ARG A 119 -13.71 14.75 2.87
N ILE A 120 -12.42 14.99 3.08
CA ILE A 120 -11.95 15.90 4.14
C ILE A 120 -12.45 17.32 3.86
N ARG A 121 -12.39 17.78 2.60
CA ARG A 121 -12.85 19.11 2.22
C ARG A 121 -14.37 19.29 2.37
N THR A 122 -15.18 18.31 1.92
CA THR A 122 -16.65 18.39 2.07
C THR A 122 -17.07 18.36 3.54
N ASN A 123 -16.41 17.52 4.36
CA ASN A 123 -16.66 17.46 5.80
C ASN A 123 -16.20 18.71 6.56
N ALA A 124 -15.06 19.30 6.19
CA ALA A 124 -14.54 20.53 6.78
C ALA A 124 -15.45 21.73 6.50
N THR A 125 -16.00 21.81 5.28
CA THR A 125 -16.95 22.86 4.88
C THR A 125 -18.31 22.69 5.58
N GLY A 126 -18.73 21.44 5.82
CA GLY A 126 -19.96 21.12 6.56
C GLY A 126 -19.90 21.42 8.07
N GLY A 127 -18.72 21.48 8.67
CA GLY A 127 -18.50 21.71 10.11
C GLY A 127 -18.59 23.17 10.57
N ARG A 128 -18.38 24.15 9.68
CA ARG A 128 -18.42 25.59 10.02
C ARG A 128 -19.78 26.25 9.78
N ALA A 129 -20.64 25.65 8.94
CA ALA A 129 -21.99 26.14 8.69
C ALA A 129 -22.99 25.87 9.85
N ARG A 130 -22.56 25.20 10.92
CA ARG A 130 -23.40 24.81 12.07
C ARG A 130 -23.68 25.97 13.03
N VAL A 131 -22.83 27.01 13.03
CA VAL A 131 -22.84 28.05 14.07
C VAL A 131 -23.53 29.34 13.61
N ASN A 132 -23.64 29.61 12.30
CA ASN A 132 -24.02 30.94 11.83
C ASN A 132 -25.06 31.01 10.70
N GLN A 133 -25.81 29.93 10.41
CA GLN A 133 -26.90 29.99 9.43
C GLN A 133 -28.20 29.36 9.97
N PRO A 134 -29.28 30.15 10.14
CA PRO A 134 -30.56 29.62 10.51
C PRO A 134 -31.15 28.83 9.33
N LEU A 135 -31.47 27.57 9.58
CA LEU A 135 -32.38 26.76 8.77
C LEU A 135 -31.99 26.61 7.28
N SER A 136 -30.96 25.82 6.99
CA SER A 136 -30.93 25.18 5.66
C SER A 136 -32.07 24.16 5.60
N GLY A 137 -33.06 24.42 4.74
CA GLY A 137 -34.27 23.60 4.58
C GLY A 137 -34.03 22.13 4.24
N PRO A 138 -35.08 21.29 4.26
CA PRO A 138 -35.03 19.82 4.22
C PRO A 138 -34.34 19.19 3.00
N GLY A 139 -33.94 19.98 1.99
CA GLY A 139 -33.13 19.52 0.84
C GLY A 139 -31.61 19.59 1.06
N SER A 140 -31.10 20.42 1.96
CA SER A 140 -29.65 20.70 2.05
C SER A 140 -28.82 19.57 2.67
N ALA A 141 -29.46 18.66 3.40
CA ALA A 141 -28.79 17.56 4.09
C ALA A 141 -28.35 16.45 3.13
N LYS A 142 -29.09 16.26 2.03
CA LYS A 142 -28.81 15.19 1.05
C LYS A 142 -27.60 15.53 0.18
N ASP A 143 -27.48 16.79 -0.26
CA ASP A 143 -26.34 17.25 -1.07
C ASP A 143 -25.02 17.26 -0.29
N LYS A 144 -25.05 17.49 1.02
CA LYS A 144 -23.87 17.49 1.89
C LYS A 144 -23.21 16.11 2.04
N THR A 145 -23.89 15.03 1.63
CA THR A 145 -23.33 13.66 1.64
C THR A 145 -22.70 13.25 0.31
N ARG A 146 -22.90 14.04 -0.76
CA ARG A 146 -22.38 13.71 -2.09
C ARG A 146 -20.98 14.27 -2.25
N THR A 147 -19.98 13.42 -2.08
CA THR A 147 -18.59 13.76 -2.41
C THR A 147 -18.44 13.87 -3.94
N THR A 148 -17.88 14.98 -4.41
CA THR A 148 -17.56 15.24 -5.81
C THR A 148 -16.04 15.33 -5.99
N LEU A 149 -15.50 14.64 -6.99
CA LEU A 149 -14.09 14.76 -7.36
C LEU A 149 -13.87 16.09 -8.09
N THR A 150 -13.02 16.97 -7.55
CA THR A 150 -12.66 18.24 -8.21
C THR A 150 -11.15 18.32 -8.50
N MET A 151 -10.76 19.33 -9.27
CA MET A 151 -9.36 19.55 -9.65
C MET A 151 -8.44 19.77 -8.43
N ASP A 152 -8.93 20.38 -7.35
CA ASP A 152 -8.11 20.59 -6.14
C ASP A 152 -7.77 19.27 -5.45
N ASP A 153 -8.72 18.32 -5.41
CA ASP A 153 -8.47 17.01 -4.78
C ASP A 153 -7.51 16.18 -5.62
N LEU A 154 -7.73 16.19 -6.93
CA LEU A 154 -6.91 15.43 -7.87
C LEU A 154 -5.49 16.00 -7.94
N SER A 155 -5.34 17.33 -7.96
CA SER A 155 -4.01 17.96 -7.99
C SER A 155 -3.22 17.73 -6.70
N ALA A 156 -3.90 17.72 -5.54
CA ALA A 156 -3.28 17.35 -4.26
C ALA A 156 -2.80 15.90 -4.28
N ALA A 157 -3.67 14.95 -4.68
CA ALA A 157 -3.30 13.53 -4.76
C ALA A 157 -2.12 13.32 -5.73
N LEU A 158 -2.19 13.88 -6.94
CA LEU A 158 -1.13 13.76 -7.96
C LEU A 158 0.21 14.35 -7.51
N ALA A 159 0.21 15.41 -6.70
CA ALA A 159 1.43 16.02 -6.18
C ALA A 159 2.22 15.05 -5.28
N GLU A 160 1.56 14.14 -4.57
CA GLU A 160 2.21 13.10 -3.75
C GLU A 160 2.95 12.08 -4.62
N TYR A 161 2.47 11.84 -5.84
CA TYR A 161 3.12 11.02 -6.85
C TYR A 161 4.15 11.80 -7.70
N GLY A 162 4.41 13.07 -7.40
CA GLY A 162 5.35 13.92 -8.13
C GLY A 162 4.80 14.49 -9.45
N ILE A 163 3.49 14.42 -9.68
CA ILE A 163 2.84 14.90 -10.90
C ILE A 163 2.24 16.30 -10.64
N ASN A 164 2.72 17.32 -11.36
CA ASN A 164 2.23 18.69 -11.21
C ASN A 164 1.08 18.99 -12.19
N SER A 165 -0.16 18.93 -11.69
CA SER A 165 -1.36 19.33 -12.44
C SER A 165 -1.84 20.72 -12.01
N ARG A 166 -1.44 21.77 -12.73
CA ARG A 166 -1.89 23.15 -12.48
C ARG A 166 -2.84 23.59 -13.58
N LYS A 167 -4.13 23.69 -13.26
CA LYS A 167 -5.11 24.31 -14.15
C LYS A 167 -5.45 25.71 -13.60
N PRO A 168 -5.19 26.79 -14.36
CA PRO A 168 -5.63 28.12 -13.94
C PRO A 168 -7.16 28.20 -13.94
N GLU A 169 -7.72 28.93 -12.98
CA GLU A 169 -9.18 29.09 -12.86
C GLU A 169 -9.77 29.90 -14.02
N TYR A 170 -8.99 30.79 -14.61
CA TYR A 170 -9.37 31.62 -15.75
C TYR A 170 -8.14 31.91 -16.64
N TYR A 171 -8.39 32.18 -17.91
CA TYR A 171 -7.40 32.70 -18.84
C TYR A 171 -7.39 34.24 -18.72
N ILE A 172 -6.22 34.84 -18.53
CA ILE A 172 -5.97 36.28 -18.73
C ILE A 172 -5.46 36.49 -20.15
#